data_AF-A0A1V1NWH8-F1
#
_entry.id   AF-A0A1V1NWH8-F1
#
_cell.length_a   1.000
_cell.length_b   1.000
_cell.length_c   1.000
_cell.angle_alpha   90.00
_cell.angle_beta   90.00
_cell.angle_gamma   90.00
#
_symmetry.space_group_name_H-M   'P 1'
#
loop_
_entity.id
_entity.type
_entity.pdbx_description
1 polymer ?
#
loop_
_entity_poly.entity_id
_entity_poly.type
_entity_poly.pdbx_seq_one_letter_code
_entity_poly.pdbx_strand_id
1 'polypeptide(L)'
;MKKKGENTASIFPPRDMSAREIKQAAEKIIKNEIKARQNSKQSPLDLNLTAKKIIMLRLGIPVDRIAKRLHISQKTVVESSETVQSVQHDLTNNMSVPESAKKNGLPEP
;
A
#
# COMPACT_ATOMS: atom_id res chain seq x y z
N MET A 1 -20.57 -27.72 4.92
CA MET A 1 -21.04 -26.49 5.59
C MET A 1 -20.02 -26.12 6.67
N LYS A 2 -19.39 -24.94 6.56
CA LYS A 2 -18.33 -24.46 7.47
C LYS A 2 -18.96 -23.90 8.76
N LYS A 3 -18.61 -24.45 9.93
CA LYS A 3 -18.85 -23.78 11.22
C LYS A 3 -17.67 -22.86 11.53
N LYS A 4 -17.97 -21.57 11.67
CA LYS A 4 -17.04 -20.50 12.04
C LYS A 4 -16.57 -20.75 13.48
N GLY A 5 -15.25 -20.76 13.69
CA GLY A 5 -14.66 -20.68 15.02
C GLY A 5 -14.89 -19.27 15.58
N GLU A 6 -15.66 -19.19 16.64
CA GLU A 6 -15.88 -17.98 17.42
C GLU A 6 -14.59 -17.64 18.15
N ASN A 7 -13.96 -16.52 17.78
CA ASN A 7 -12.94 -15.88 18.60
C ASN A 7 -13.64 -15.30 19.84
N THR A 8 -13.69 -16.08 20.90
CA THR A 8 -14.14 -15.63 22.22
C THR A 8 -13.10 -14.66 22.77
N ALA A 9 -13.33 -13.36 22.57
CA ALA A 9 -12.73 -12.34 23.42
C ALA A 9 -13.06 -12.73 24.87
N SER A 10 -12.05 -12.96 25.72
CA SER A 10 -12.28 -13.41 27.10
C SER A 10 -13.15 -12.38 27.84
N ILE A 11 -14.42 -12.70 28.02
CA ILE A 11 -15.37 -11.93 28.81
C ILE A 11 -15.10 -12.30 30.27
N PHE A 12 -14.07 -11.71 30.87
CA PHE A 12 -13.94 -11.69 32.32
C PHE A 12 -15.04 -10.76 32.86
N PRO A 13 -15.88 -11.20 33.80
CA PRO A 13 -16.93 -10.35 34.35
C PRO A 13 -16.26 -9.16 35.05
N PRO A 14 -16.70 -7.91 34.79
CA PRO A 14 -16.08 -6.70 35.36
C PRO A 14 -16.13 -6.64 36.90
N ARG A 15 -16.78 -7.60 37.56
CA ARG A 15 -16.83 -7.73 39.01
C ARG A 15 -15.50 -8.15 39.64
N ASP A 16 -14.60 -8.78 38.87
CA ASP A 16 -13.33 -9.30 39.38
C ASP A 16 -12.12 -8.42 39.01
N MET A 17 -12.35 -7.29 38.32
CA MET A 17 -11.29 -6.38 37.87
C MET A 17 -11.23 -5.13 38.74
N SER A 18 -10.01 -4.71 39.09
CA SER A 18 -9.78 -3.40 39.68
C SER A 18 -10.17 -2.28 38.71
N ALA A 19 -10.49 -1.10 39.23
CA ALA A 19 -10.79 0.08 38.41
C ALA A 19 -9.67 0.41 37.40
N ARG A 20 -8.42 0.05 37.72
CA ARG A 20 -7.26 0.21 36.85
C ARG A 20 -7.29 -0.77 35.67
N GLU A 21 -7.67 -2.01 35.88
CA GLU A 21 -7.77 -3.04 34.85
C GLU A 21 -8.94 -2.76 33.90
N ILE A 22 -10.07 -2.31 34.43
CA ILE A 22 -11.22 -1.87 33.63
C ILE A 22 -10.84 -0.71 32.71
N LYS A 23 -10.11 0.29 33.24
CA LYS A 23 -9.61 1.42 32.44
C LYS A 23 -8.67 0.96 31.32
N GLN A 24 -7.74 0.06 31.62
CA GLN A 24 -6.81 -0.48 30.61
C GLN A 24 -7.53 -1.28 29.52
N ALA A 25 -8.53 -2.08 29.90
CA ALA A 25 -9.34 -2.83 28.94
C ALA A 25 -10.12 -1.89 28.01
N ALA A 26 -10.77 -0.86 28.56
CA ALA A 26 -11.48 0.15 27.77
C ALA A 26 -10.55 0.88 26.79
N GLU A 27 -9.36 1.32 27.26
CA GLU A 27 -8.36 1.95 26.39
C GLU A 27 -7.88 1.02 25.27
N LYS A 28 -7.73 -0.28 25.57
CA LYS A 28 -7.33 -1.27 24.57
C LYS A 28 -8.41 -1.48 23.52
N ILE A 29 -9.68 -1.52 23.91
CA ILE A 29 -10.83 -1.64 22.99
C ILE A 29 -10.87 -0.42 22.06
N ILE A 30 -10.79 0.80 22.61
CA ILE A 30 -10.78 2.04 21.82
C ILE A 30 -9.61 2.05 20.82
N LYS A 31 -8.40 1.71 21.27
CA LYS A 31 -7.22 1.63 20.39
C LYS A 31 -7.41 0.60 19.28
N ASN A 32 -8.00 -0.55 19.59
CA ASN A 32 -8.26 -1.60 18.60
C ASN A 32 -9.31 -1.16 17.58
N GLU A 33 -10.38 -0.49 17.99
CA GLU A 33 -11.39 0.05 17.07
C GLU A 33 -10.81 1.13 16.15
N ILE A 34 -9.97 2.02 16.68
CA ILE A 34 -9.27 3.04 15.87
C ILE A 34 -8.40 2.37 14.82
N LYS A 35 -7.59 1.38 15.22
CA LYS A 35 -6.75 0.60 14.28
C LYS A 35 -7.59 -0.14 13.24
N ALA A 36 -8.69 -0.76 13.65
CA ALA A 36 -9.59 -1.48 12.74
C ALA A 36 -10.22 -0.52 11.71
N ARG A 37 -10.67 0.67 12.13
CA ARG A 37 -11.20 1.70 11.23
C ARG A 37 -10.14 2.28 10.29
N GLN A 38 -8.89 2.40 10.73
CA GLN A 38 -7.78 2.81 9.87
C GLN A 38 -7.49 1.75 8.81
N ASN A 39 -7.43 0.48 9.22
CA ASN A 39 -7.18 -0.64 8.31
C ASN A 39 -8.33 -0.85 7.32
N SER A 40 -9.59 -0.66 7.73
CA SER A 40 -10.75 -0.82 6.83
C SER A 40 -10.84 0.26 5.75
N LYS A 41 -10.32 1.47 6.04
CA LYS A 41 -10.19 2.54 5.03
C LYS A 41 -9.02 2.32 4.09
N GLN A 42 -8.02 1.55 4.54
CA GLN A 42 -6.92 1.08 3.72
C GLN A 42 -7.28 -0.28 3.11
N SER A 43 -8.32 -0.34 2.26
CA SER A 43 -8.33 -1.45 1.31
C SER A 43 -7.06 -1.29 0.47
N PRO A 44 -6.12 -2.26 0.47
CA PRO A 44 -4.98 -2.16 -0.41
C PRO A 44 -5.53 -2.15 -1.82
N LEU A 45 -5.37 -1.03 -2.52
CA LEU A 45 -5.65 -0.98 -3.94
C LEU A 45 -4.72 -2.03 -4.55
N ASP A 46 -5.31 -3.11 -5.10
CA ASP A 46 -4.53 -4.20 -5.67
C ASP A 46 -3.98 -3.76 -7.03
N LEU A 47 -2.98 -2.90 -6.95
CA LEU A 47 -2.25 -2.37 -8.08
C LEU A 47 -1.22 -3.40 -8.50
N ASN A 48 -1.11 -3.60 -9.81
CA ASN A 48 0.02 -4.31 -10.41
C ASN A 48 1.34 -3.68 -9.91
N LEU A 49 2.35 -4.51 -9.72
CA LEU A 49 3.71 -4.13 -9.31
C LEU A 49 4.26 -2.97 -10.15
N THR A 50 4.03 -2.96 -11.46
CA THR A 50 4.48 -1.87 -12.34
C THR A 50 3.83 -0.53 -11.98
N ALA A 51 2.52 -0.51 -11.73
CA ALA A 51 1.81 0.68 -11.30
C ALA A 51 2.28 1.16 -9.92
N LYS A 52 2.51 0.23 -8.98
CA LYS A 52 3.08 0.54 -7.66
C LYS A 52 4.44 1.23 -7.79
N LYS A 53 5.35 0.71 -8.63
CA LYS A 53 6.66 1.33 -8.90
C LYS A 53 6.51 2.75 -9.44
N ILE A 54 5.73 2.94 -10.50
CA ILE A 54 5.56 4.24 -11.16
C ILE A 54 4.98 5.27 -10.19
N ILE A 55 3.94 4.93 -9.43
CA ILE A 55 3.33 5.83 -8.44
C ILE A 55 4.36 6.23 -7.38
N MET A 56 5.09 5.27 -6.82
CA MET A 56 6.08 5.56 -5.78
C MET A 56 7.24 6.42 -6.30
N LEU A 57 7.69 6.18 -7.53
CA LEU A 57 8.71 7.01 -8.20
C LEU A 57 8.20 8.44 -8.42
N ARG A 58 6.96 8.61 -8.90
CA ARG A 58 6.32 9.91 -9.09
C ARG A 58 6.13 10.70 -7.79
N LEU A 59 5.95 10.00 -6.67
CA LEU A 59 5.88 10.60 -5.34
C LEU A 59 7.26 10.96 -4.75
N GLY A 60 8.35 10.77 -5.50
CA GLY A 60 9.71 11.10 -5.04
C GLY A 60 10.24 10.12 -3.99
N ILE A 61 9.70 8.91 -3.90
CA ILE A 61 10.20 7.90 -2.97
C ILE A 61 11.55 7.38 -3.50
N PRO A 62 12.62 7.36 -2.68
CA PRO A 62 13.92 6.86 -3.09
C PRO A 62 13.88 5.41 -3.58
N VAL A 63 14.68 5.10 -4.60
CA VAL A 63 14.77 3.78 -5.26
C VAL A 63 15.02 2.64 -4.26
N ASP A 64 15.93 2.84 -3.31
CA ASP A 64 16.27 1.86 -2.29
C ASP A 64 15.07 1.52 -1.38
N ARG A 65 14.26 2.55 -1.06
CA ARG A 65 13.05 2.42 -0.24
C ARG A 65 11.92 1.72 -1.02
N ILE A 66 11.79 2.01 -2.32
CA ILE A 66 10.83 1.31 -3.18
C ILE A 66 11.20 -0.17 -3.30
N ALA A 67 12.46 -0.46 -3.61
CA ALA A 67 12.97 -1.82 -3.74
C ALA A 67 12.72 -2.66 -2.48
N LYS A 68 13.01 -2.08 -1.30
CA LYS A 68 12.73 -2.71 0.00
C LYS A 68 11.24 -2.93 0.24
N ARG A 69 10.38 -1.94 -0.05
CA ARG A 69 8.92 -2.04 0.19
C ARG A 69 8.22 -3.03 -0.73
N LEU A 70 8.69 -3.16 -1.96
CA LEU A 70 8.10 -4.05 -2.96
C LEU A 70 8.81 -5.41 -3.04
N HIS A 71 9.85 -5.64 -2.23
CA HIS A 71 10.67 -6.87 -2.25
C HIS A 71 11.23 -7.21 -3.65
N ILE A 72 11.77 -6.20 -4.33
CA ILE A 72 12.36 -6.34 -5.68
C ILE A 72 13.78 -5.79 -5.72
N SER A 73 14.52 -6.08 -6.80
CA SER A 73 15.86 -5.56 -6.99
C SER A 73 15.84 -4.06 -7.30
N GLN A 74 16.85 -3.32 -6.83
CA GLN A 74 16.98 -1.90 -7.14
C GLN A 74 17.07 -1.64 -8.65
N LYS A 75 17.75 -2.53 -9.38
CA LYS A 75 17.86 -2.47 -10.84
C LYS A 75 16.50 -2.35 -11.53
N THR A 76 15.53 -3.17 -11.13
CA THR A 76 14.17 -3.14 -11.73
C THR A 76 13.39 -1.86 -11.43
N VAL A 77 13.73 -1.16 -10.34
CA VAL A 77 13.14 0.14 -10.00
C VAL A 77 13.79 1.25 -10.83
N VAL A 78 15.11 1.19 -11.03
CA VAL A 78 15.87 2.13 -11.89
C VAL A 78 15.38 2.04 -13.33
N GLU A 79 15.25 0.83 -13.90
CA GLU A 79 14.70 0.62 -15.25
C GLU A 79 13.32 1.28 -15.40
N SER A 80 12.48 1.17 -14.38
CA SER A 80 11.15 1.81 -14.39
C SER A 80 11.23 3.33 -14.30
N SER A 81 12.23 3.87 -13.59
CA SER A 81 12.47 5.31 -13.50
C SER A 81 12.92 5.88 -14.84
N GLU A 82 13.80 5.18 -15.55
CA GLU A 82 14.28 5.57 -16.88
C GLU A 82 13.12 5.62 -17.88
N THR A 83 12.25 4.60 -17.89
CA THR A 83 11.04 4.60 -18.73
C THR A 83 10.13 5.78 -18.42
N VAL A 84 9.89 6.08 -17.13
CA VAL A 84 9.05 7.22 -16.72
C VAL A 84 9.64 8.54 -17.17
N GLN A 85 10.96 8.71 -17.05
CA GLN A 85 11.67 9.91 -17.52
C GLN A 85 11.61 10.05 -19.04
N SER A 86 11.81 8.95 -19.77
CA SER A 86 11.72 8.92 -21.24
C SER A 86 10.33 9.32 -21.73
N VAL A 87 9.28 8.70 -21.20
CA VAL A 87 7.88 9.04 -21.53
C VAL A 87 7.57 10.49 -21.16
N GLN A 88 8.02 10.96 -19.99
CA GLN A 88 7.82 12.36 -19.60
C GLN A 88 8.52 13.32 -20.57
N HIS A 89 9.75 13.04 -20.97
CA HIS A 89 10.47 13.83 -21.96
C HIS A 89 9.74 13.86 -23.31
N ASP A 90 9.26 12.71 -23.78
CA ASP A 90 8.50 12.61 -25.03
C ASP A 90 7.24 13.47 -25.00
N LEU A 91 6.45 13.36 -23.93
CA LEU A 91 5.23 14.17 -23.76
C LEU A 91 5.53 15.67 -23.62
N THR A 92 6.65 16.03 -23.00
CA THR A 92 7.08 17.44 -22.89
C THR A 92 7.47 18.03 -24.25
N ASN A 93 7.92 17.18 -25.19
CA ASN A 93 8.26 17.56 -26.56
C ASN A 93 7.08 17.46 -27.54
N ASN A 94 5.83 17.45 -27.04
CA ASN A 94 4.60 17.31 -27.83
C ASN A 94 4.51 16.02 -28.68
N MET A 95 5.23 14.97 -28.28
CA MET A 95 5.04 13.65 -28.90
C MET A 95 3.66 13.09 -28.49
N SER A 96 2.96 12.47 -29.43
CA SER A 96 1.68 11.86 -29.12
C SER A 96 1.84 10.64 -28.20
N VAL A 97 0.82 10.34 -27.40
CA VAL A 97 0.83 9.19 -26.49
C VAL A 97 1.07 7.85 -27.23
N PRO A 98 0.44 7.58 -28.39
CA PRO A 98 0.70 6.34 -29.14
C PRO A 98 2.15 6.25 -29.65
N GLU A 99 2.71 7.36 -30.15
CA GLU A 99 4.10 7.40 -30.61
C GLU A 99 5.10 7.17 -29.47
N SER A 100 4.86 7.78 -28.30
CA SER A 100 5.69 7.55 -27.11
C SER A 100 5.57 6.10 -26.62
N ALA A 101 4.37 5.52 -26.61
CA ALA A 101 4.16 4.11 -26.24
C ALA A 101 4.95 3.18 -27.17
N LYS A 102 4.85 3.38 -28.49
CA LYS A 102 5.58 2.61 -29.49
C LYS A 102 7.09 2.75 -29.35
N LYS A 103 7.60 3.97 -29.15
CA LYS A 103 9.03 4.26 -28.94
C LYS A 103 9.59 3.55 -27.70
N ASN A 104 8.81 3.49 -26.64
CA ASN A 104 9.22 2.90 -25.36
C ASN A 104 8.85 1.40 -25.23
N GLY A 105 8.30 0.77 -26.28
CA GLY A 105 7.90 -0.64 -26.27
C GLY A 105 6.75 -0.95 -25.29
N LEU A 106 5.90 0.05 -25.00
CA LEU A 106 4.77 -0.06 -24.10
C LEU A 106 3.49 -0.40 -24.87
N PRO A 107 2.54 -1.13 -24.25
CA PRO A 107 1.23 -1.34 -24.84
C PRO A 107 0.54 0.01 -25.06
N GLU A 108 -0.19 0.13 -26.17
CA GLU A 108 -1.04 1.30 -26.41
C GLU A 108 -2.16 1.35 -25.36
N PRO A 109 -2.51 2.56 -24.86
CA PRO A 109 -3.57 2.76 -23.87
C PRO A 109 -4.97 2.49 -24.42
#